data_AF-A0A7V3RZF4-F1
#
_entry.id   AF-A0A7V3RZF4-F1
#
_cell.length_a   1.000
_cell.length_b   1.000
_cell.length_c   1.000
_cell.angle_alpha   90.00
_cell.angle_beta   90.00
_cell.angle_gamma   90.00
#
_symmetry.space_group_name_H-M   'P 1'
#
loop_
_entity.id
_entity.type
_entity.pdbx_description
1 polymer ?
#
loop_
_entity_poly.entity_id
_entity_poly.type
_entity_poly.pdbx_seq_one_letter_code
_entity_poly.pdbx_strand_id
1 'polypeptide(L)'
;MALPDFSRTARAVGGEKMNRDKWPLAALGFLLAIFLASGILFLPLPPTRDQGIYAYVAWCWLGEWWPYQFAFEHKGPWLYLLYAIFLKLSKGAFWGPNLADLLARISTVSLVFILARTALDAKRAAATALFAALPLLAVFSSCWWNAQAETFMMPLAAAGALFAFLAATREQPLTRMIGAMFSGACMSQMLFFKPSAAWLSLAILLFLLLSAEKNKWLAAAVFLASLAAGIALWIGYFRLRGIGREFFEEVVLFNWFHLHGPRKPFLKLTGMFSRELWLIFGPALLLLAVGAWRALKNRKQPAMALALLWFAAAL
;
A
#
# COMPACT_ATOMS: atom_id res chain seq x y z
N MET A 1 0.18 13.28 -33.00
CA MET A 1 1.13 12.56 -32.11
C MET A 1 0.49 11.23 -31.75
N ALA A 2 0.91 10.12 -32.38
CA ALA A 2 0.27 8.82 -32.21
C ALA A 2 0.57 8.22 -30.82
N LEU A 3 -0.46 7.73 -30.12
CA LEU A 3 -0.30 7.01 -28.86
C LEU A 3 0.51 5.72 -29.08
N PRO A 4 1.42 5.34 -28.16
CA PRO A 4 2.28 4.18 -28.35
C PRO A 4 1.51 2.85 -28.25
N ASP A 5 1.73 1.97 -29.21
CA ASP A 5 1.24 0.59 -29.23
C ASP A 5 2.16 -0.31 -28.38
N PHE A 6 1.68 -0.79 -27.22
CA PHE A 6 2.43 -1.66 -26.30
C PHE A 6 2.27 -3.16 -26.60
N SER A 7 1.47 -3.53 -27.62
CA SER A 7 1.14 -4.93 -27.93
C SER A 7 2.35 -5.78 -28.35
N ARG A 8 3.37 -5.16 -28.96
CA ARG A 8 4.60 -5.86 -29.39
C ARG A 8 5.55 -6.20 -28.25
N THR A 9 5.59 -5.39 -27.19
CA THR A 9 6.44 -5.63 -26.02
C THR A 9 5.84 -6.66 -25.05
N ALA A 10 4.51 -6.78 -24.97
CA ALA A 10 3.85 -7.79 -24.15
C ALA A 10 4.13 -9.22 -24.63
N ARG A 11 4.25 -9.44 -25.95
CA ARG A 11 4.61 -10.75 -26.53
C ARG A 11 5.99 -11.27 -26.11
N ALA A 12 6.94 -10.37 -25.80
CA ALA A 12 8.27 -10.78 -25.36
C ALA A 12 8.30 -11.25 -23.89
N VAL A 13 7.34 -10.83 -23.06
CA VAL A 13 7.27 -11.18 -21.64
C VAL A 13 6.51 -12.50 -21.40
N GLY A 14 5.65 -12.91 -22.34
CA GLY A 14 4.88 -14.16 -22.24
C GLY A 14 5.63 -15.44 -22.64
N GLY A 15 6.90 -15.36 -23.05
CA GLY A 15 7.65 -16.47 -23.67
C GLY A 15 8.85 -17.00 -22.89
N GLU A 16 9.27 -16.39 -21.79
CA GLU A 16 10.33 -16.98 -20.96
C GLU A 16 9.76 -18.21 -20.25
N LYS A 17 10.21 -19.40 -20.68
CA LYS A 17 10.11 -20.64 -19.91
C LYS A 17 10.39 -20.29 -18.45
N MET A 18 9.41 -20.52 -17.57
CA MET A 18 9.58 -20.42 -16.12
C MET A 18 10.85 -21.15 -15.74
N ASN A 19 11.94 -20.42 -15.53
CA ASN A 19 13.18 -21.04 -15.10
C ASN A 19 12.87 -21.67 -13.74
N ARG A 20 13.07 -22.99 -13.60
CA ARG A 20 12.76 -23.77 -12.38
C ARG A 20 13.73 -23.44 -11.23
N ASP A 21 14.37 -22.29 -11.29
CA ASP A 21 15.22 -21.75 -10.26
C ASP A 21 14.39 -21.56 -8.99
N LYS A 22 14.60 -22.44 -8.01
CA LYS A 22 13.93 -22.36 -6.70
C LYS A 22 14.54 -21.30 -5.80
N TRP A 23 15.73 -20.79 -6.13
CA TRP A 23 16.47 -19.86 -5.28
C TRP A 23 15.73 -18.52 -5.00
N PRO A 24 14.92 -17.91 -5.91
CA PRO A 24 14.18 -16.69 -5.57
C PRO A 24 13.10 -16.95 -4.51
N LEU A 25 12.48 -18.14 -4.54
CA LEU A 25 11.53 -18.56 -3.52
C LEU A 25 12.24 -18.85 -2.20
N ALA A 26 13.44 -19.44 -2.25
CA ALA A 26 14.28 -19.62 -1.06
C ALA A 26 14.70 -18.26 -0.46
N ALA A 27 15.07 -17.28 -1.30
CA ALA A 27 15.40 -15.94 -0.87
C ALA A 27 14.20 -15.23 -0.23
N LEU A 28 13.01 -15.35 -0.83
CA LEU A 28 11.78 -14.85 -0.20
C LEU A 28 11.53 -15.55 1.13
N GLY A 29 11.61 -16.89 1.19
CA GLY A 29 11.42 -17.66 2.41
C GLY A 29 12.39 -17.25 3.52
N PHE A 30 13.65 -17.01 3.18
CA PHE A 30 14.66 -16.49 4.10
C PHE A 30 14.30 -15.08 4.60
N LEU A 31 13.89 -14.17 3.72
CA LEU A 31 13.42 -12.84 4.12
C LEU A 31 12.23 -12.92 5.07
N LEU A 32 11.22 -13.74 4.74
CA LEU A 32 10.05 -13.93 5.60
C LEU A 32 10.43 -14.54 6.96
N ALA A 33 11.40 -15.45 7.00
CA ALA A 33 11.93 -15.98 8.25
C ALA A 33 12.59 -14.88 9.10
N ILE A 34 13.34 -13.95 8.50
CA ILE A 34 13.90 -12.79 9.20
C ILE A 34 12.78 -11.87 9.73
N PHE A 35 11.72 -11.63 8.96
CA PHE A 35 10.56 -10.86 9.44
C PHE A 35 9.91 -11.52 10.64
N LEU A 36 9.67 -12.83 10.60
CA LEU A 36 9.09 -13.56 11.71
C LEU A 36 10.00 -13.52 12.93
N ALA A 37 11.29 -13.84 12.76
CA ALA A 37 12.26 -13.84 13.85
C ALA A 37 12.40 -12.47 14.51
N SER A 38 12.53 -11.40 13.71
CA SER A 38 12.63 -10.04 14.23
C SER A 38 11.30 -9.55 14.80
N GLY A 39 10.18 -9.78 14.13
CA GLY A 39 8.86 -9.29 14.56
C GLY A 39 8.38 -9.91 15.86
N ILE A 40 8.64 -11.20 16.09
CA ILE A 40 8.27 -11.90 17.34
C ILE A 40 8.89 -11.20 18.57
N LEU A 41 10.14 -10.74 18.46
CA LEU A 41 10.84 -10.04 19.55
C LEU A 41 10.19 -8.69 19.89
N PHE A 42 9.44 -8.09 18.96
CA PHE A 42 8.79 -6.79 19.12
C PHE A 42 7.30 -6.88 19.48
N LEU A 43 6.71 -8.08 19.46
CA LEU A 43 5.31 -8.30 19.85
C LEU A 43 4.98 -7.77 21.25
N PRO A 44 5.76 -8.02 22.32
CA PRO A 44 5.39 -7.60 23.67
C PRO A 44 5.64 -6.12 23.95
N LEU A 45 6.16 -5.35 22.98
CA LEU A 45 6.49 -3.96 23.22
C LEU A 45 5.23 -3.13 23.55
N PRO A 46 5.32 -2.24 24.56
CA PRO A 46 4.22 -1.38 24.92
C PRO A 46 3.91 -0.37 23.80
N PRO A 47 2.69 0.19 23.79
CA PRO A 47 2.32 1.17 22.80
C PRO A 47 3.15 2.44 22.91
N THR A 48 3.40 3.03 21.76
CA THR A 48 3.83 4.41 21.61
C THR A 48 2.63 5.34 21.48
N ARG A 49 2.89 6.65 21.36
CA ARG A 49 1.85 7.71 21.35
C ARG A 49 0.67 7.39 20.43
N ASP A 50 0.92 7.14 19.15
CA ASP A 50 -0.15 6.98 18.15
C ASP A 50 -0.87 5.64 18.32
N GLN A 51 -0.14 4.58 18.67
CA GLN A 51 -0.71 3.25 18.96
C GLN A 51 -1.66 3.29 20.16
N GLY A 52 -1.36 4.09 21.18
CA GLY A 52 -2.25 4.31 22.33
C GLY A 52 -3.57 4.96 21.92
N ILE A 53 -3.51 5.97 21.04
CA ILE A 53 -4.71 6.62 20.47
C ILE A 53 -5.53 5.61 19.67
N TYR A 54 -4.90 4.83 18.78
CA TYR A 54 -5.60 3.84 17.95
C TYR A 54 -6.24 2.74 18.78
N ALA A 55 -5.54 2.28 19.83
CA ALA A 55 -6.08 1.30 20.76
C ALA A 55 -7.26 1.85 21.56
N TYR A 56 -7.23 3.13 21.95
CA TYR A 56 -8.35 3.77 22.63
C TYR A 56 -9.59 3.87 21.73
N VAL A 57 -9.44 4.33 20.48
CA VAL A 57 -10.56 4.39 19.52
C VAL A 57 -11.12 2.99 19.23
N ALA A 58 -10.24 2.00 19.09
CA ALA A 58 -10.64 0.61 18.91
C ALA A 58 -11.35 0.04 20.15
N TRP A 59 -10.91 0.42 21.36
CA TRP A 59 -11.56 0.05 22.61
C TRP A 59 -12.98 0.63 22.70
N CYS A 60 -13.18 1.90 22.32
CA CYS A 60 -14.52 2.47 22.19
C CYS A 60 -15.38 1.58 21.30
N TRP A 61 -14.88 1.24 20.10
CA TRP A 61 -15.60 0.40 19.14
C TRP A 61 -15.92 -1.01 19.65
N LEU A 62 -15.06 -1.60 20.47
CA LEU A 62 -15.31 -2.90 21.10
C LEU A 62 -16.37 -2.82 22.21
N GLY A 63 -16.52 -1.66 22.84
CA GLY A 63 -17.57 -1.36 23.80
C GLY A 63 -18.85 -0.88 23.12
N GLU A 64 -19.67 -0.16 23.89
CA GLU A 64 -20.92 0.44 23.40
C GLU A 64 -20.71 1.87 22.88
N TRP A 65 -19.45 2.28 22.63
CA TRP A 65 -19.07 3.65 22.35
C TRP A 65 -18.65 3.77 20.89
N TRP A 66 -19.28 4.64 20.13
CA TRP A 66 -18.96 4.74 18.71
C TRP A 66 -17.66 5.53 18.44
N PRO A 67 -16.79 5.06 17.51
CA PRO A 67 -15.67 5.85 17.00
C PRO A 67 -16.11 7.20 16.46
N TYR A 68 -15.24 8.21 16.51
CA TYR A 68 -15.49 9.60 16.07
C TYR A 68 -16.54 10.37 16.89
N GLN A 69 -17.43 9.68 17.61
CA GLN A 69 -18.36 10.34 18.52
C GLN A 69 -17.77 10.49 19.92
N PHE A 70 -17.09 9.45 20.41
CA PHE A 70 -16.54 9.41 21.77
C PHE A 70 -15.01 9.46 21.82
N ALA A 71 -14.36 9.47 20.66
CA ALA A 71 -12.92 9.58 20.56
C ALA A 71 -12.57 10.34 19.28
N PHE A 72 -11.89 11.48 19.44
CA PHE A 72 -11.42 12.29 18.33
C PHE A 72 -10.19 11.66 17.69
N GLU A 73 -10.30 11.22 16.43
CA GLU A 73 -9.13 10.95 15.59
C GLU A 73 -9.44 10.97 14.08
N HIS A 74 -8.50 11.55 13.34
CA HIS A 74 -8.64 11.85 11.91
C HIS A 74 -8.23 10.73 10.95
N LYS A 75 -7.83 9.55 11.44
CA LYS A 75 -7.55 8.38 10.57
C LYS A 75 -8.85 7.69 10.22
N GLY A 76 -8.80 6.91 9.14
CA GLY A 76 -9.98 6.19 8.70
C GLY A 76 -10.29 4.93 9.55
N PRO A 77 -11.50 4.38 9.38
CA PRO A 77 -12.09 3.37 10.25
C PRO A 77 -11.40 2.02 10.18
N TRP A 78 -10.74 1.70 9.06
CA TRP A 78 -10.09 0.41 8.91
C TRP A 78 -8.95 0.21 9.90
N LEU A 79 -8.26 1.30 10.26
CA LEU A 79 -7.22 1.29 11.27
C LEU A 79 -7.75 0.77 12.60
N TYR A 80 -8.83 1.37 13.10
CA TYR A 80 -9.38 1.02 14.40
C TYR A 80 -10.09 -0.32 14.39
N LEU A 81 -10.74 -0.70 13.27
CA LEU A 81 -11.36 -2.01 13.16
C LEU A 81 -10.30 -3.13 13.20
N LEU A 82 -9.15 -2.93 12.55
CA LEU A 82 -8.03 -3.86 12.63
C LEU A 82 -7.48 -3.94 14.07
N TYR A 83 -7.29 -2.80 14.73
CA TYR A 83 -6.91 -2.77 16.15
C TYR A 83 -7.94 -3.49 17.03
N ALA A 84 -9.24 -3.26 16.82
CA ALA A 84 -10.31 -3.88 17.60
C ALA A 84 -10.29 -5.41 17.46
N ILE A 85 -10.15 -5.92 16.24
CA ILE A 85 -10.05 -7.37 15.97
C ILE A 85 -8.87 -7.97 16.75
N PHE A 86 -7.69 -7.35 16.64
CA PHE A 86 -6.48 -7.90 17.22
C PHE A 86 -6.35 -7.68 18.73
N LEU A 87 -6.90 -6.58 19.27
CA LEU A 87 -7.04 -6.39 20.71
C LEU A 87 -8.05 -7.38 21.30
N LYS A 88 -9.15 -7.68 20.61
CA LYS A 88 -10.08 -8.73 21.05
C LYS A 88 -9.40 -10.10 21.06
N LEU A 89 -8.64 -10.43 20.01
CA LEU A 89 -7.85 -11.67 19.93
C LEU A 89 -6.84 -11.78 21.08
N SER A 90 -6.19 -10.67 21.43
CA SER A 90 -5.15 -10.62 22.47
C SER A 90 -5.67 -10.36 23.88
N LYS A 91 -6.99 -10.32 24.07
CA LYS A 91 -7.64 -9.96 25.34
C LYS A 91 -7.15 -8.60 25.90
N GLY A 92 -6.96 -7.63 25.01
CA GLY A 92 -6.53 -6.26 25.32
C GLY A 92 -5.01 -6.06 25.33
N ALA A 93 -4.21 -7.10 25.12
CA ALA A 93 -2.75 -6.97 25.12
C ALA A 93 -2.20 -6.42 23.79
N PHE A 94 -1.16 -5.59 23.86
CA PHE A 94 -0.58 -4.94 22.68
C PHE A 94 0.15 -5.87 21.70
N TRP A 95 0.44 -7.11 22.09
CA TRP A 95 0.95 -8.10 21.14
C TRP A 95 -0.01 -8.34 19.97
N GLY A 96 -1.33 -8.12 20.16
CA GLY A 96 -2.33 -8.22 19.09
C GLY A 96 -2.05 -7.26 17.94
N PRO A 97 -2.16 -5.93 18.15
CA PRO A 97 -1.84 -4.95 17.11
C PRO A 97 -0.43 -5.09 16.52
N ASN A 98 0.57 -5.43 17.34
CA ASN A 98 1.93 -5.70 16.84
C ASN A 98 1.98 -6.93 15.92
N LEU A 99 1.19 -7.97 16.20
CA LEU A 99 1.04 -9.14 15.32
C LEU A 99 0.37 -8.76 14.02
N ALA A 100 -0.68 -7.93 14.05
CA ALA A 100 -1.33 -7.42 12.85
C ALA A 100 -0.32 -6.71 11.94
N ASP A 101 0.56 -5.91 12.53
CA ASP A 101 1.57 -5.14 11.78
C ASP A 101 2.62 -6.06 11.14
N LEU A 102 3.08 -7.07 11.89
CA LEU A 102 3.98 -8.10 11.36
C LEU A 102 3.35 -8.82 10.15
N LEU A 103 2.07 -9.20 10.26
CA LEU A 103 1.34 -9.83 9.16
C LEU A 103 1.18 -8.89 7.96
N ALA A 104 0.95 -7.59 8.19
CA ALA A 104 0.88 -6.60 7.12
C ALA A 104 2.23 -6.45 6.39
N ARG A 105 3.34 -6.40 7.12
CA ARG A 105 4.68 -6.30 6.50
C ARG A 105 5.04 -7.54 5.69
N ILE A 106 4.80 -8.74 6.24
CA ILE A 106 4.99 -10.02 5.54
C ILE A 106 4.16 -10.08 4.26
N SER A 107 2.88 -9.68 4.35
CA SER A 107 1.97 -9.66 3.20
C SER A 107 2.45 -8.67 2.14
N THR A 108 2.92 -7.50 2.55
CA THR A 108 3.47 -6.48 1.64
C THR A 108 4.66 -7.01 0.86
N VAL A 109 5.68 -7.55 1.54
CA VAL A 109 6.88 -8.08 0.88
C VAL A 109 6.54 -9.23 -0.06
N SER A 110 5.63 -10.12 0.37
CA SER A 110 5.15 -11.23 -0.46
C SER A 110 4.43 -10.74 -1.72
N LEU A 111 3.52 -9.77 -1.59
CA LEU A 111 2.78 -9.21 -2.71
C LEU A 111 3.68 -8.42 -3.66
N VAL A 112 4.65 -7.65 -3.14
CA VAL A 112 5.66 -6.96 -3.96
C VAL A 112 6.51 -7.97 -4.73
N PHE A 113 6.91 -9.07 -4.09
CA PHE A 113 7.60 -10.16 -4.79
C PHE A 113 6.74 -10.76 -5.90
N ILE A 114 5.46 -11.07 -5.63
CA ILE A 114 4.53 -11.63 -6.63
C ILE A 114 4.34 -10.66 -7.79
N LEU A 115 4.11 -9.37 -7.52
CA LEU A 115 4.05 -8.33 -8.55
C LEU A 115 5.33 -8.31 -9.38
N ALA A 116 6.49 -8.27 -8.74
CA ALA A 116 7.76 -8.22 -9.44
C ALA A 116 8.03 -9.51 -10.23
N ARG A 117 7.64 -10.69 -9.74
CA ARG A 117 7.73 -11.96 -10.48
C ARG A 117 6.80 -12.01 -11.67
N THR A 118 5.67 -11.33 -11.59
CA THR A 118 4.68 -11.24 -12.68
C THR A 118 5.10 -10.21 -13.72
N ALA A 119 5.79 -9.15 -13.32
CA ALA A 119 6.15 -8.01 -14.16
C ALA A 119 7.60 -8.05 -14.69
N LEU A 120 8.49 -8.76 -14.03
CA LEU A 120 9.94 -8.82 -14.28
C LEU A 120 10.47 -10.26 -14.17
N ASP A 121 11.78 -10.44 -14.36
CA ASP A 121 12.46 -11.73 -14.17
C ASP A 121 12.67 -12.10 -12.68
N ALA A 122 13.04 -13.36 -12.45
CA ALA A 122 13.21 -13.92 -11.10
C ALA A 122 14.26 -13.20 -10.24
N LYS A 123 15.38 -12.76 -10.86
CA LYS A 123 16.46 -12.06 -10.14
C LYS A 123 15.99 -10.69 -9.69
N ARG A 124 15.36 -9.94 -10.60
CA ARG A 124 14.82 -8.61 -10.30
C ARG A 124 13.72 -8.68 -9.26
N ALA A 125 12.87 -9.71 -9.29
CA ALA A 125 11.83 -9.86 -8.28
C ALA A 125 12.38 -10.11 -6.86
N ALA A 126 13.41 -10.95 -6.72
CA ALA A 126 14.07 -11.15 -5.43
C ALA A 126 14.73 -9.85 -4.94
N ALA A 127 15.39 -9.10 -5.84
CA ALA A 127 15.98 -7.81 -5.50
C ALA A 127 14.91 -6.78 -5.09
N THR A 128 13.81 -6.67 -5.82
CA THR A 128 12.69 -5.77 -5.48
C THR A 128 12.11 -6.10 -4.11
N ALA A 129 11.90 -7.40 -3.81
CA ALA A 129 11.41 -7.85 -2.51
C ALA A 129 12.39 -7.52 -1.38
N LEU A 130 13.70 -7.69 -1.60
CA LEU A 130 14.73 -7.30 -0.65
C LEU A 130 14.71 -5.79 -0.38
N PHE A 131 14.68 -4.95 -1.42
CA PHE A 131 14.64 -3.49 -1.24
C PHE A 131 13.35 -3.00 -0.59
N ALA A 132 12.22 -3.64 -0.88
CA ALA A 132 10.96 -3.35 -0.19
C ALA A 132 10.97 -3.82 1.27
N ALA A 133 11.67 -4.92 1.58
CA ALA A 133 11.79 -5.48 2.91
C ALA A 133 12.62 -4.60 3.86
N LEU A 134 13.73 -4.02 3.40
CA LEU A 134 14.66 -3.27 4.25
C LEU A 134 13.99 -2.22 5.17
N PRO A 135 13.21 -1.25 4.67
CA PRO A 135 12.57 -0.25 5.54
C PRO A 135 11.49 -0.84 6.45
N LEU A 136 10.99 -2.05 6.16
CA LEU A 136 9.92 -2.70 6.90
C LEU A 136 10.42 -3.63 8.00
N LEU A 137 11.71 -3.93 8.05
CA LEU A 137 12.29 -4.71 9.15
C LEU A 137 12.09 -3.97 10.47
N ALA A 138 11.73 -4.72 11.52
CA ALA A 138 11.42 -4.16 12.84
C ALA A 138 12.57 -3.30 13.43
N VAL A 139 13.81 -3.61 13.07
CA VAL A 139 15.01 -2.86 13.50
C VAL A 139 15.04 -1.43 12.94
N PHE A 140 14.52 -1.21 11.73
CA PHE A 140 14.50 0.11 11.08
C PHE A 140 13.22 0.89 11.35
N SER A 141 12.13 0.22 11.72
CA SER A 141 10.91 0.92 12.09
C SER A 141 11.02 1.63 13.45
N SER A 142 12.02 1.34 14.28
CA SER A 142 12.01 1.69 15.71
C SER A 142 10.70 1.22 16.39
N CYS A 143 10.59 1.27 17.72
CA CYS A 143 9.29 0.99 18.35
C CYS A 143 8.19 2.00 17.92
N TRP A 144 8.56 3.16 17.36
CA TRP A 144 7.65 4.25 17.01
C TRP A 144 6.88 4.06 15.70
N TRP A 145 7.39 3.28 14.74
CA TRP A 145 6.70 3.04 13.46
C TRP A 145 6.00 1.68 13.35
N ASN A 146 5.84 0.97 14.47
CA ASN A 146 5.08 -0.27 14.50
C ASN A 146 3.57 -0.01 14.59
N ALA A 147 2.79 -0.91 13.99
CA ALA A 147 1.32 -0.88 13.99
C ALA A 147 0.72 0.49 13.63
N GLN A 148 1.24 1.10 12.57
CA GLN A 148 0.81 2.41 12.08
C GLN A 148 -0.14 2.27 10.88
N ALA A 149 -0.93 3.31 10.61
CA ALA A 149 -1.79 3.33 9.43
C ALA A 149 -1.01 3.09 8.14
N GLU A 150 0.22 3.62 8.08
CA GLU A 150 1.13 3.52 6.95
C GLU A 150 1.55 2.09 6.66
N THR A 151 1.79 1.26 7.68
CA THR A 151 2.21 -0.14 7.49
C THR A 151 1.02 -1.04 7.18
N PHE A 152 -0.12 -0.80 7.82
CA PHE A 152 -1.35 -1.58 7.57
C PHE A 152 -1.93 -1.39 6.17
N MET A 153 -1.71 -0.22 5.56
CA MET A 153 -2.23 0.05 4.22
C MET A 153 -1.33 -0.52 3.10
N MET A 154 -0.07 -0.87 3.38
CA MET A 154 0.88 -1.33 2.36
C MET A 154 0.50 -2.63 1.64
N PRO A 155 -0.10 -3.65 2.28
CA PRO A 155 -0.61 -4.82 1.57
C PRO A 155 -1.63 -4.45 0.51
N LEU A 156 -2.52 -3.49 0.82
CA LEU A 156 -3.54 -3.01 -0.11
C LEU A 156 -2.90 -2.21 -1.26
N ALA A 157 -1.86 -1.43 -1.00
CA ALA A 157 -1.07 -0.76 -2.03
C ALA A 157 -0.46 -1.78 -3.00
N ALA A 158 0.21 -2.81 -2.48
CA ALA A 158 0.85 -3.85 -3.28
C ALA A 158 -0.15 -4.73 -4.05
N ALA A 159 -1.25 -5.13 -3.41
CA ALA A 159 -2.33 -5.87 -4.05
C ALA A 159 -2.99 -5.02 -5.15
N GLY A 160 -3.29 -3.75 -4.88
CA GLY A 160 -3.92 -2.86 -5.84
C GLY A 160 -3.07 -2.64 -7.09
N ALA A 161 -1.76 -2.48 -6.94
CA ALA A 161 -0.81 -2.40 -8.04
C ALA A 161 -0.66 -3.74 -8.79
N LEU A 162 -0.62 -4.87 -8.09
CA LEU A 162 -0.65 -6.21 -8.71
C LEU A 162 -1.89 -6.39 -9.58
N PHE A 163 -3.07 -6.11 -9.04
CA PHE A 163 -4.33 -6.25 -9.77
C PHE A 163 -4.46 -5.26 -10.93
N ALA A 164 -3.96 -4.03 -10.77
CA ALA A 164 -3.89 -3.06 -11.86
C ALA A 164 -2.96 -3.55 -12.98
N PHE A 165 -1.80 -4.10 -12.62
CA PHE A 165 -0.86 -4.68 -13.58
C PHE A 165 -1.52 -5.82 -14.36
N LEU A 166 -2.20 -6.74 -13.68
CA LEU A 166 -2.97 -7.82 -14.33
C LEU A 166 -4.06 -7.27 -15.25
N ALA A 167 -4.77 -6.21 -14.84
CA ALA A 167 -5.79 -5.55 -15.64
C ALA A 167 -5.25 -4.93 -16.93
N ALA A 168 -4.03 -4.41 -16.90
CA ALA A 168 -3.39 -3.74 -18.03
C ALA A 168 -2.62 -4.69 -18.97
N THR A 169 -2.37 -5.94 -18.59
CA THR A 169 -1.43 -6.83 -19.30
C THR A 169 -1.99 -8.18 -19.71
N ARG A 170 -3.05 -8.67 -19.07
CA ARG A 170 -3.67 -9.96 -19.43
C ARG A 170 -4.50 -9.81 -20.69
N GLU A 171 -4.59 -10.83 -21.54
CA GLU A 171 -5.36 -10.75 -22.79
C GLU A 171 -6.87 -10.98 -22.58
N GLN A 172 -7.23 -11.83 -21.62
CA GLN A 172 -8.62 -12.21 -21.38
C GLN A 172 -9.44 -11.05 -20.77
N PRO A 173 -10.55 -10.62 -21.41
CA PRO A 173 -11.36 -9.49 -20.94
C PRO A 173 -11.88 -9.64 -19.50
N LEU A 174 -12.34 -10.83 -19.13
CA LEU A 174 -12.86 -11.09 -17.78
C LEU A 174 -11.78 -10.90 -16.71
N THR A 175 -10.58 -11.45 -16.92
CA THR A 175 -9.44 -11.26 -16.02
C THR A 175 -9.07 -9.79 -15.87
N ARG A 176 -9.19 -9.00 -16.95
CA ARG A 176 -8.93 -7.56 -16.89
C ARG A 176 -9.93 -6.82 -16.01
N MET A 177 -11.22 -7.11 -16.19
CA MET A 177 -12.28 -6.50 -15.41
C MET A 177 -12.18 -6.89 -13.93
N ILE A 178 -11.90 -8.16 -13.65
CA ILE A 178 -11.66 -8.65 -12.29
C ILE A 178 -10.44 -7.95 -11.67
N GLY A 179 -9.34 -7.81 -12.41
CA GLY A 179 -8.15 -7.08 -11.95
C GLY A 179 -8.46 -5.61 -11.66
N ALA A 180 -9.19 -4.92 -12.54
CA ALA A 180 -9.57 -3.53 -12.31
C ALA A 180 -10.49 -3.37 -11.09
N MET A 181 -11.45 -4.29 -10.93
CA MET A 181 -12.38 -4.34 -9.80
C MET A 181 -11.63 -4.51 -8.48
N PHE A 182 -10.77 -5.52 -8.36
CA PHE A 182 -9.99 -5.76 -7.14
C PHE A 182 -8.97 -4.64 -6.88
N SER A 183 -8.41 -4.03 -7.92
CA SER A 183 -7.54 -2.86 -7.77
C SER A 183 -8.31 -1.68 -7.15
N GLY A 184 -9.49 -1.35 -7.67
CA GLY A 184 -10.35 -0.28 -7.11
C GLY A 184 -10.83 -0.60 -5.69
N ALA A 185 -11.16 -1.86 -5.41
CA ALA A 185 -11.51 -2.32 -4.07
C ALA A 185 -10.34 -2.14 -3.09
N CYS A 186 -9.12 -2.56 -3.43
CA CYS A 186 -7.95 -2.34 -2.58
C CYS A 186 -7.67 -0.85 -2.33
N MET A 187 -7.73 -0.02 -3.38
CA MET A 187 -7.49 1.43 -3.27
C MET A 187 -8.55 2.14 -2.41
N SER A 188 -9.82 1.72 -2.49
CA SER A 188 -10.87 2.28 -1.62
C SER A 188 -10.63 1.96 -0.16
N GLN A 189 -10.30 0.71 0.16
CA GLN A 189 -10.01 0.34 1.55
C GLN A 189 -8.74 1.03 2.07
N MET A 190 -7.75 1.25 1.21
CA MET A 190 -6.52 1.99 1.55
C MET A 190 -6.82 3.45 1.95
N LEU A 191 -7.77 4.12 1.28
CA LEU A 191 -8.21 5.48 1.65
C LEU A 191 -8.76 5.57 3.08
N PHE A 192 -9.36 4.50 3.59
CA PHE A 192 -9.87 4.41 4.96
C PHE A 192 -8.84 3.92 5.98
N PHE A 193 -7.57 3.77 5.59
CA PHE A 193 -6.46 3.88 6.54
C PHE A 193 -5.97 5.32 6.59
N LYS A 194 -5.73 5.94 5.42
CA LYS A 194 -5.20 7.29 5.32
C LYS A 194 -5.61 7.99 4.01
N PRO A 195 -6.11 9.24 4.05
CA PRO A 195 -6.50 9.96 2.84
C PRO A 195 -5.39 10.17 1.81
N SER A 196 -4.11 10.17 2.24
CA SER A 196 -2.96 10.27 1.34
C SER A 196 -2.88 9.13 0.32
N ALA A 197 -3.59 8.02 0.53
CA ALA A 197 -3.73 6.94 -0.46
C ALA A 197 -4.38 7.42 -1.78
N ALA A 198 -5.04 8.58 -1.81
CA ALA A 198 -5.61 9.17 -3.01
C ALA A 198 -4.58 9.35 -4.14
N TRP A 199 -3.33 9.67 -3.80
CA TRP A 199 -2.25 9.82 -4.78
C TRP A 199 -1.94 8.50 -5.49
N LEU A 200 -1.90 7.40 -4.75
CA LEU A 200 -1.68 6.08 -5.36
C LEU A 200 -2.90 5.66 -6.19
N SER A 201 -4.12 5.91 -5.71
CA SER A 201 -5.35 5.67 -6.49
C SER A 201 -5.33 6.42 -7.83
N LEU A 202 -4.87 7.68 -7.84
CA LEU A 202 -4.71 8.46 -9.06
C LEU A 202 -3.63 7.89 -9.98
N ALA A 203 -2.47 7.50 -9.44
CA ALA A 203 -1.41 6.87 -10.21
C ALA A 203 -1.86 5.56 -10.87
N ILE A 204 -2.64 4.74 -10.17
CA ILE A 204 -3.23 3.51 -10.70
C ILE A 204 -4.25 3.80 -11.81
N LEU A 205 -5.12 4.80 -11.61
CA LEU A 205 -6.05 5.23 -12.65
C LEU A 205 -5.31 5.68 -13.91
N LEU A 206 -4.29 6.53 -13.76
CA LEU A 206 -3.45 6.98 -14.87
C LEU A 206 -2.76 5.80 -15.55
N PHE A 207 -2.23 4.84 -14.79
CA PHE A 207 -1.63 3.63 -15.34
C PHE A 207 -2.61 2.84 -16.22
N LEU A 208 -3.85 2.64 -15.76
CA LEU A 208 -4.89 1.95 -16.53
C LEU A 208 -5.26 2.72 -17.81
N LEU A 209 -5.44 4.04 -17.72
CA LEU A 209 -5.78 4.90 -18.87
C LEU A 209 -4.67 5.03 -19.90
N LEU A 210 -3.42 4.95 -19.44
CA LEU A 210 -2.23 4.98 -20.29
C LEU A 210 -1.88 3.61 -20.86
N SER A 211 -2.52 2.52 -20.42
CA SER A 211 -2.33 1.21 -21.05
C SER A 211 -2.74 1.23 -22.54
N ALA A 212 -2.09 0.42 -23.38
CA ALA A 212 -2.42 0.32 -24.81
C ALA A 212 -3.63 -0.58 -25.07
N GLU A 213 -4.40 -0.89 -24.03
CA GLU A 213 -5.49 -1.83 -24.14
C GLU A 213 -6.71 -1.22 -24.81
N LYS A 214 -7.34 -2.00 -25.71
CA LYS A 214 -8.56 -1.57 -26.41
C LYS A 214 -9.67 -1.16 -25.44
N ASN A 215 -9.81 -1.88 -24.33
CA ASN A 215 -10.87 -1.68 -23.33
C ASN A 215 -10.38 -0.91 -22.09
N LYS A 216 -9.33 -0.09 -22.21
CA LYS A 216 -8.75 0.66 -21.08
C LYS A 216 -9.74 1.57 -20.36
N TRP A 217 -10.68 2.16 -21.10
CA TRP A 217 -11.74 3.00 -20.53
C TRP A 217 -12.72 2.20 -19.68
N LEU A 218 -13.09 0.98 -20.12
CA LEU A 218 -13.93 0.09 -19.34
C LEU A 218 -13.20 -0.38 -18.08
N ALA A 219 -11.92 -0.74 -18.18
CA ALA A 219 -11.11 -1.10 -17.01
C ALA A 219 -11.01 0.06 -16.02
N ALA A 220 -10.76 1.29 -16.49
CA ALA A 220 -10.76 2.49 -15.65
C ALA A 220 -12.14 2.76 -15.02
N ALA A 221 -13.23 2.57 -15.77
CA ALA A 221 -14.59 2.72 -15.25
C ALA A 221 -14.91 1.69 -14.17
N VAL A 222 -14.54 0.42 -14.37
CA VAL A 222 -14.70 -0.65 -13.37
C VAL A 222 -13.87 -0.34 -12.12
N PHE A 223 -12.62 0.09 -12.28
CA PHE A 223 -11.77 0.54 -11.17
C PHE A 223 -12.44 1.67 -10.37
N LEU A 224 -12.93 2.71 -11.05
CA LEU A 224 -13.61 3.86 -10.42
C LEU A 224 -14.92 3.44 -9.74
N ALA A 225 -15.70 2.55 -10.36
CA ALA A 225 -16.93 2.03 -9.78
C ALA A 225 -16.65 1.25 -8.49
N SER A 226 -15.63 0.39 -8.49
CA SER A 226 -15.23 -0.36 -7.29
C SER A 226 -14.62 0.54 -6.22
N LEU A 227 -13.86 1.58 -6.62
CA LEU A 227 -13.34 2.60 -5.71
C LEU A 227 -14.51 3.33 -5.02
N ALA A 228 -15.48 3.80 -5.79
CA ALA A 228 -16.66 4.50 -5.30
C ALA A 228 -17.54 3.60 -4.43
N ALA A 229 -17.75 2.34 -4.81
CA ALA A 229 -18.53 1.39 -4.03
C ALA A 229 -17.89 1.13 -2.65
N GLY A 230 -16.57 0.97 -2.59
CA GLY A 230 -15.86 0.81 -1.32
C GLY A 230 -15.91 2.06 -0.43
N ILE A 231 -15.95 3.26 -1.02
CA ILE A 231 -16.18 4.52 -0.30
C ILE A 231 -17.61 4.62 0.23
N ALA A 232 -18.60 4.31 -0.62
CA ALA A 232 -20.01 4.32 -0.26
C ALA A 232 -20.32 3.35 0.88
N LEU A 233 -19.63 2.21 0.96
CA LEU A 233 -19.78 1.24 2.04
C LEU A 233 -19.53 1.87 3.42
N TRP A 234 -18.43 2.62 3.58
CA TRP A 234 -18.10 3.25 4.87
C TRP A 234 -18.98 4.44 5.18
N ILE A 235 -19.28 5.29 4.19
CA ILE A 235 -20.20 6.41 4.35
C ILE A 235 -21.59 5.88 4.76
N GLY A 236 -22.07 4.84 4.08
CA GLY A 236 -23.34 4.18 4.38
C GLY A 236 -23.36 3.58 5.78
N TYR A 237 -22.31 2.87 6.17
CA TYR A 237 -22.18 2.29 7.51
C TYR A 237 -22.32 3.35 8.61
N PHE A 238 -21.55 4.43 8.57
CA PHE A 238 -21.59 5.47 9.61
C PHE A 238 -22.89 6.29 9.58
N ARG A 239 -23.45 6.52 8.40
CA ARG A 239 -24.75 7.19 8.27
C ARG A 239 -25.89 6.36 8.87
N LEU A 240 -25.92 5.04 8.61
CA LEU A 240 -26.91 4.13 9.19
C LEU A 240 -26.78 3.99 10.70
N ARG A 241 -25.58 4.22 11.25
CA ARG A 241 -25.31 4.25 12.69
C ARG A 241 -25.65 5.59 13.36
N GLY A 242 -26.10 6.59 12.60
CA GLY A 242 -26.45 7.92 13.13
C GLY A 242 -25.26 8.82 13.47
N ILE A 243 -24.03 8.40 13.15
CA ILE A 243 -22.77 9.10 13.46
C ILE A 243 -22.03 9.57 12.20
N GLY A 244 -22.77 9.71 11.10
CA GLY A 244 -22.20 10.07 9.80
C GLY A 244 -21.64 11.49 9.76
N ARG A 245 -22.12 12.39 10.63
CA ARG A 245 -21.66 13.77 10.72
C ARG A 245 -20.28 13.83 11.37
N GLU A 246 -20.14 13.20 12.53
CA GLU A 246 -18.91 13.08 13.32
C GLU A 246 -17.81 12.43 12.48
N PHE A 247 -18.14 11.32 11.81
CA PHE A 247 -17.25 10.66 10.86
C PHE A 247 -16.75 11.61 9.76
N PHE A 248 -17.65 12.38 9.16
CA PHE A 248 -17.28 13.32 8.09
C PHE A 248 -16.42 14.48 8.61
N GLU A 249 -16.76 15.03 9.78
CA GLU A 249 -16.02 16.11 10.42
C GLU A 249 -14.58 15.68 10.73
N GLU A 250 -14.37 14.51 11.33
CA GLU A 250 -13.04 14.06 11.73
C GLU A 250 -12.21 13.50 10.57
N VAL A 251 -12.80 12.66 9.70
CA VAL A 251 -12.03 11.98 8.66
C VAL A 251 -11.84 12.85 7.43
N VAL A 252 -12.80 13.74 7.10
CA VAL A 252 -12.73 14.56 5.89
C VAL A 252 -12.39 16.01 6.21
N LEU A 253 -13.20 16.70 7.01
CA LEU A 253 -13.02 18.14 7.24
C LEU A 253 -11.74 18.44 8.04
N PHE A 254 -11.44 17.65 9.07
CA PHE A 254 -10.21 17.88 9.84
C PHE A 254 -8.96 17.59 9.02
N ASN A 255 -8.93 16.53 8.19
CA ASN A 255 -7.81 16.32 7.26
C ASN A 255 -7.64 17.48 6.29
N TRP A 256 -8.75 18.05 5.80
CA TRP A 256 -8.70 19.26 4.97
C TRP A 256 -8.11 20.45 5.72
N PHE A 257 -8.54 20.70 6.96
CA PHE A 257 -7.95 21.75 7.81
C PHE A 257 -6.47 21.50 8.08
N HIS A 258 -6.09 20.25 8.39
CA HIS A 258 -4.71 19.86 8.69
C HIS A 258 -3.75 20.13 7.52
N LEU A 259 -4.21 20.00 6.27
CA LEU A 259 -3.42 20.34 5.07
C LEU A 259 -3.07 21.84 4.97
N HIS A 260 -3.81 22.70 5.66
CA HIS A 260 -3.60 24.15 5.71
C HIS A 260 -2.76 24.60 6.92
N GLY A 261 -2.31 23.65 7.76
CA GLY A 261 -1.44 23.94 8.91
C GLY A 261 -0.07 24.50 8.51
N PRO A 262 0.73 24.96 9.51
CA PRO A 262 2.03 25.57 9.27
C PRO A 262 2.95 24.62 8.50
N ARG A 263 3.27 24.99 7.25
CA ARG A 263 4.15 24.21 6.39
C ARG A 263 5.59 24.41 6.83
N LYS A 264 6.28 23.32 7.17
CA LYS A 264 7.73 23.36 7.34
C LYS A 264 8.37 23.78 5.99
N PRO A 265 9.48 24.53 6.00
CA PRO A 265 10.20 24.85 4.78
C PRO A 265 10.52 23.57 4.01
N PHE A 266 10.28 23.57 2.70
CA PHE A 266 10.51 22.41 1.82
C PHE A 266 11.91 21.82 2.00
N LEU A 267 12.93 22.67 2.10
CA LEU A 267 14.33 22.27 2.36
C LEU A 267 14.52 21.46 3.65
N LYS A 268 13.75 21.76 4.70
CA LYS A 268 13.83 21.00 5.97
C LYS A 268 13.21 19.62 5.80
N LEU A 269 12.10 19.51 5.06
CA LEU A 269 11.46 18.23 4.76
C LEU A 269 12.33 17.35 3.87
N THR A 270 12.91 17.90 2.81
CA THR A 270 13.83 17.16 1.94
C THR A 270 15.07 16.73 2.70
N GLY A 271 15.65 17.58 3.53
CA GLY A 271 16.79 17.23 4.38
C GLY A 271 16.50 16.08 5.35
N MET A 272 15.33 16.09 6.02
CA MET A 272 14.91 14.99 6.90
C MET A 272 14.70 13.70 6.10
N PHE A 273 13.98 13.77 4.98
CA PHE A 273 13.70 12.61 4.13
C PHE A 273 14.97 11.98 3.55
N SER A 274 15.89 12.80 3.02
CA SER A 274 17.16 12.34 2.47
C SER A 274 18.04 11.69 3.54
N ARG A 275 18.04 12.21 4.77
CA ARG A 275 18.76 11.60 5.89
C ARG A 275 18.23 10.20 6.23
N GLU A 276 16.91 10.05 6.38
CA GLU A 276 16.31 8.75 6.70
C GLU A 276 16.51 7.73 5.57
N LEU A 277 16.33 8.15 4.31
CA LEU A 277 16.63 7.30 3.17
C LEU A 277 18.09 6.85 3.15
N TRP A 278 19.02 7.75 3.45
CA TRP A 278 20.45 7.42 3.51
C TRP A 278 20.76 6.45 4.64
N LEU A 279 20.12 6.59 5.81
CA LEU A 279 20.29 5.66 6.93
C LEU A 279 19.82 4.25 6.59
N ILE A 280 18.73 4.10 5.84
CA ILE A 280 18.15 2.79 5.50
C ILE A 280 18.89 2.14 4.31
N PHE A 281 19.13 2.91 3.25
CA PHE A 281 19.61 2.37 1.98
C PHE A 281 21.09 2.67 1.68
N GLY A 282 21.68 3.67 2.35
CA GLY A 282 23.07 4.07 2.18
C GLY A 282 23.46 4.24 0.71
N PRO A 283 24.64 3.71 0.29
CA PRO A 283 25.08 3.77 -1.11
C PRO A 283 24.13 3.14 -2.12
N ALA A 284 23.22 2.24 -1.70
CA ALA A 284 22.26 1.63 -2.61
C ALA A 284 21.25 2.65 -3.19
N LEU A 285 21.13 3.85 -2.59
CA LEU A 285 20.37 4.95 -3.20
C LEU A 285 20.87 5.37 -4.57
N LEU A 286 22.15 5.13 -4.90
CA LEU A 286 22.66 5.37 -6.26
C LEU A 286 21.94 4.51 -7.30
N LEU A 287 21.43 3.34 -6.90
CA LEU A 287 20.63 2.47 -7.77
C LEU A 287 19.26 3.09 -8.09
N LEU A 288 18.73 3.98 -7.24
CA LEU A 288 17.47 4.66 -7.50
C LEU A 288 17.58 5.56 -8.74
N ALA A 289 18.66 6.34 -8.86
CA ALA A 289 18.88 7.21 -10.02
C ALA A 289 19.03 6.40 -11.31
N VAL A 290 19.82 5.31 -11.27
CA VAL A 290 19.98 4.38 -12.40
C VAL A 290 18.65 3.70 -12.75
N GLY A 291 17.89 3.28 -11.75
CA GLY A 291 16.57 2.65 -11.88
C GLY A 291 15.55 3.60 -12.52
N ALA A 292 15.46 4.84 -12.02
CA ALA A 292 14.58 5.87 -12.56
C ALA A 292 14.93 6.20 -14.01
N TRP A 293 16.21 6.37 -14.34
CA TRP A 293 16.66 6.59 -15.71
C TRP A 293 16.30 5.43 -16.64
N ARG A 294 16.53 4.18 -16.22
CA ARG A 294 16.15 2.99 -17.00
C ARG A 294 14.64 2.87 -17.17
N ALA A 295 13.87 3.15 -16.13
CA ALA A 295 12.41 3.12 -16.18
C ALA A 295 11.88 4.21 -17.13
N LEU A 296 12.45 5.42 -17.12
CA LEU A 296 12.10 6.48 -18.06
C LEU A 296 12.41 6.12 -19.52
N LYS A 297 13.58 5.52 -19.77
CA LYS A 297 13.97 5.04 -21.11
C LYS A 297 13.03 3.95 -21.61
N ASN A 298 12.59 3.07 -20.71
CA ASN A 298 11.72 1.93 -21.00
C ASN A 298 10.26 2.17 -20.58
N ARG A 299 9.81 3.43 -20.47
CA ARG A 299 8.47 3.79 -19.96
C ARG A 299 7.30 3.19 -20.75
N LYS A 300 7.58 2.67 -21.95
CA LYS A 300 6.61 1.94 -22.77
C LYS A 300 6.32 0.53 -22.25
N GLN A 301 7.18 -0.03 -21.41
CA GLN A 301 6.93 -1.32 -20.76
C GLN A 301 5.96 -1.10 -19.59
N PRO A 302 4.86 -1.86 -19.48
CA PRO A 302 3.87 -1.68 -18.41
C PRO A 302 4.49 -1.71 -17.01
N ALA A 303 5.47 -2.59 -16.79
CA ALA A 303 6.17 -2.70 -15.49
C ALA A 303 6.90 -1.40 -15.12
N MET A 304 7.56 -0.76 -16.09
CA MET A 304 8.31 0.48 -15.88
C MET A 304 7.37 1.68 -15.72
N ALA A 305 6.28 1.73 -16.48
CA ALA A 305 5.25 2.75 -16.34
C ALA A 305 4.61 2.71 -14.93
N LEU A 306 4.24 1.51 -14.47
CA LEU A 306 3.69 1.33 -13.13
C LEU A 306 4.68 1.74 -12.04
N ALA A 307 5.95 1.32 -12.16
CA ALA A 307 6.98 1.69 -11.19
C ALA A 307 7.19 3.22 -11.10
N LEU A 308 7.20 3.92 -12.24
CA LEU A 308 7.33 5.39 -12.27
C LEU A 308 6.13 6.09 -11.65
N LEU A 309 4.91 5.66 -11.99
CA LEU A 309 3.68 6.24 -11.45
C LEU A 309 3.54 5.97 -9.96
N TRP A 310 3.88 4.76 -9.50
CA TRP A 310 3.93 4.45 -8.07
C TRP A 310 4.97 5.33 -7.37
N PHE A 311 6.20 5.39 -7.88
CA PHE A 311 7.25 6.23 -7.28
C PHE A 311 6.81 7.69 -7.18
N ALA A 312 6.22 8.25 -8.24
CA ALA A 312 5.71 9.61 -8.23
C ALA A 312 4.58 9.85 -7.21
N ALA A 313 3.72 8.85 -6.97
CA ALA A 313 2.66 8.93 -5.96
C ALA A 313 3.15 8.76 -4.53
N ALA A 314 4.38 8.29 -4.34
CA ALA A 314 5.00 8.08 -3.03
C ALA A 314 5.89 9.27 -2.58
N LEU A 315 6.14 10.24 -3.48
CA LEU A 315 6.85 11.50 -3.18
C LEU A 315 5.89 12.57 -2.65
#